data_AF-A0A955YIB8-F1
#
_entry.id   AF-A0A955YIB8-F1
#
_cell.length_a   1.000
_cell.length_b   1.000
_cell.length_c   1.000
_cell.angle_alpha   90.00
_cell.angle_beta   90.00
_cell.angle_gamma   90.00
#
_symmetry.space_group_name_H-M   'P 1'
#
loop_
_entity.id
_entity.type
_entity.pdbx_description
1 polymer ?
#
loop_
_entity_poly.entity_id
_entity_poly.type
_entity_poly.pdbx_seq_one_letter_code
_entity_poly.pdbx_strand_id
1 'polypeptide(L)' 'MSKSSQDDESSIENRVYLFRELAAAFIARDGGLLASTDPADRARARAALAEIARAACIVADLEDASPDDVAEAITGR' A
#
# COMPACT_ATOMS: atom_id res chain seq x y z
N MET A 1 25.03 16.68 -10.96
CA MET A 1 24.52 15.31 -10.99
C MET A 1 24.37 14.82 -9.56
N SER A 2 23.14 14.77 -9.03
CA SER A 2 22.77 14.08 -7.76
C SER A 2 21.27 13.80 -7.68
N LYS A 3 20.52 13.88 -8.80
CA LYS A 3 19.05 13.88 -8.77
C LYS A 3 18.46 12.50 -8.43
N SER A 4 19.01 11.41 -8.99
CA SER A 4 18.48 10.05 -8.75
C SER A 4 18.43 9.63 -7.29
N SER A 5 19.46 9.88 -6.50
CA SER A 5 19.51 9.37 -5.11
C SER A 5 18.47 10.02 -4.21
N GLN A 6 18.10 11.27 -4.48
CA GLN A 6 17.18 12.04 -3.66
C GLN A 6 15.72 11.72 -4.00
N ASP A 7 15.42 11.50 -5.30
CA ASP A 7 14.11 11.07 -5.79
C ASP A 7 13.83 9.59 -5.38
N ASP A 8 14.86 8.74 -5.36
CA ASP A 8 14.75 7.36 -4.87
C ASP A 8 14.46 7.32 -3.36
N GLU A 9 15.08 8.20 -2.56
CA GLU A 9 14.88 8.27 -1.11
C GLU A 9 13.48 8.81 -0.75
N SER A 10 12.99 9.86 -1.44
CA SER A 10 11.63 10.37 -1.24
C SER A 10 10.56 9.34 -1.61
N SER A 11 10.76 8.59 -2.70
CA SER A 11 9.82 7.52 -3.08
C SER A 11 9.78 6.41 -2.03
N ILE A 12 10.92 6.00 -1.45
CA ILE A 12 10.94 5.00 -0.36
C ILE A 12 10.20 5.50 0.87
N GLU A 13 10.45 6.75 1.29
CA GLU A 13 9.75 7.35 2.42
C GLU A 13 8.23 7.39 2.18
N ASN A 14 7.80 7.85 1.00
CA ASN A 14 6.40 7.89 0.62
C ASN A 14 5.75 6.49 0.66
N ARG A 15 6.41 5.46 0.13
CA ARG A 15 5.94 4.05 0.20
C ARG A 15 5.70 3.60 1.64
N VAL A 16 6.66 3.87 2.53
CA VAL A 16 6.60 3.45 3.94
C VAL A 16 5.51 4.20 4.71
N TYR A 17 5.41 5.51 4.52
CA TYR A 17 4.38 6.33 5.17
C TYR A 17 2.97 5.94 4.71
N LEU A 18 2.76 5.82 3.39
CA LEU A 18 1.47 5.42 2.84
C LEU A 18 1.06 4.03 3.31
N PHE A 19 1.98 3.06 3.28
CA PHE A 19 1.69 1.72 3.79
C PHE A 19 1.32 1.74 5.27
N ARG A 20 2.11 2.45 6.10
CA ARG A 20 1.86 2.52 7.54
C ARG A 20 0.48 3.07 7.86
N GLU A 21 0.07 4.17 7.23
CA GLU A 21 -1.23 4.80 7.49
C GLU A 21 -2.40 3.89 7.04
N LEU A 22 -2.30 3.33 5.83
CA LEU A 22 -3.34 2.44 5.29
C LEU A 22 -3.44 1.12 6.08
N ALA A 23 -2.30 0.53 6.45
CA ALA A 23 -2.26 -0.69 7.26
C ALA A 23 -2.78 -0.43 8.68
N ALA A 24 -2.48 0.72 9.29
CA ALA A 24 -3.03 1.11 10.59
C ALA A 24 -4.56 1.24 10.53
N ALA A 25 -5.09 1.88 9.48
CA ALA A 25 -6.53 1.97 9.25
C ALA A 25 -7.18 0.58 9.07
N PHE A 26 -6.55 -0.31 8.30
CA PHE A 26 -7.01 -1.69 8.14
C PHE A 26 -7.00 -2.46 9.48
N ILE A 27 -5.92 -2.38 10.25
CA ILE A 27 -5.80 -3.08 11.53
C ILE A 27 -6.82 -2.55 12.55
N ALA A 28 -7.05 -1.22 12.58
CA ALA A 28 -8.05 -0.63 13.48
C ALA A 28 -9.47 -1.12 13.19
N ARG A 29 -9.79 -1.37 11.91
CA ARG A 29 -11.11 -1.84 11.47
C ARG A 29 -11.26 -3.36 11.55
N ASP A 30 -10.29 -4.09 11.02
CA ASP A 30 -10.40 -5.51 10.69
C ASP A 30 -9.25 -6.35 11.29
N GLY A 31 -8.43 -5.78 12.19
CA GLY A 31 -7.26 -6.45 12.76
C GLY A 31 -7.57 -7.75 13.51
N GLY A 32 -8.81 -7.91 14.01
CA GLY A 32 -9.27 -9.17 14.62
C GLY A 32 -9.20 -10.37 13.67
N LEU A 33 -9.29 -10.16 12.35
CA LEU A 33 -9.18 -11.22 11.35
C LEU A 33 -7.78 -11.88 11.33
N LEU A 34 -6.73 -11.13 11.68
CA LEU A 34 -5.36 -11.66 11.76
C LEU A 34 -5.20 -12.67 12.90
N ALA A 35 -6.00 -12.52 13.96
CA ALA A 35 -6.03 -13.40 15.12
C ALA A 35 -7.19 -14.42 15.09
N SER A 36 -7.98 -14.46 14.01
CA SER A 36 -9.12 -15.38 13.87
C SER A 36 -8.67 -16.83 14.00
N THR A 37 -9.52 -17.66 14.61
CA THR A 37 -9.32 -19.11 14.65
C THR A 37 -9.48 -19.75 13.28
N ASP A 38 -10.27 -19.13 12.38
CA ASP A 38 -10.44 -19.59 11.00
C ASP A 38 -9.18 -19.27 10.16
N PRO A 39 -8.49 -20.27 9.59
CA PRO A 39 -7.38 -20.05 8.66
C PRO A 39 -7.75 -19.20 7.44
N ALA A 40 -8.99 -19.29 6.94
CA ALA A 40 -9.43 -18.52 5.78
C ALA A 40 -9.48 -17.02 6.08
N ASP A 41 -9.94 -16.63 7.27
CA ASP A 41 -9.92 -15.23 7.73
C ASP A 41 -8.49 -14.68 7.77
N ARG A 42 -7.56 -15.42 8.38
CA ARG A 42 -6.17 -15.00 8.47
C ARG A 42 -5.54 -14.86 7.09
N ALA A 43 -5.86 -15.77 6.16
CA ALA A 43 -5.39 -15.70 4.78
C ALA A 43 -5.94 -14.46 4.08
N ARG A 44 -7.24 -14.17 4.22
CA ARG A 44 -7.85 -12.95 3.65
C ARG A 44 -7.22 -11.68 4.22
N ALA A 45 -6.99 -11.61 5.52
CA ALA A 45 -6.39 -10.43 6.15
C ALA A 45 -4.94 -10.20 5.67
N ARG A 46 -4.16 -11.27 5.51
CA ARG A 46 -2.80 -11.17 4.93
C ARG A 46 -2.82 -10.73 3.47
N ALA A 47 -3.77 -11.24 2.68
CA ALA A 47 -3.94 -10.81 1.29
C ALA A 47 -4.31 -9.32 1.22
N ALA A 48 -5.22 -8.85 2.08
CA ALA A 48 -5.55 -7.43 2.16
C ALA A 48 -4.34 -6.54 2.50
N LEU A 49 -3.50 -6.96 3.46
CA LEU A 49 -2.27 -6.24 3.78
C LEU A 49 -1.28 -6.21 2.59
N ALA A 50 -1.20 -7.30 1.82
CA ALA A 50 -0.37 -7.34 0.62
C ALA A 50 -0.88 -6.38 -0.47
N GLU A 51 -2.19 -6.30 -0.69
CA GLU A 51 -2.79 -5.35 -1.62
C GLU A 51 -2.60 -3.89 -1.17
N ILE A 52 -2.67 -3.61 0.14
CA ILE A 52 -2.38 -2.29 0.69
C ILE A 52 -0.91 -1.91 0.42
N ALA A 53 0.02 -2.84 0.63
CA ALA A 53 1.44 -2.60 0.31
C ALA A 53 1.64 -2.33 -1.18
N ARG A 54 1.00 -3.11 -2.06
CA ARG A 54 1.02 -2.89 -3.51
C ARG A 54 0.49 -1.50 -3.88
N ALA A 55 -0.67 -1.11 -3.35
CA ALA A 55 -1.28 0.19 -3.62
C ALA A 55 -0.38 1.35 -3.14
N ALA A 56 0.22 1.24 -1.95
CA ALA A 56 1.16 2.23 -1.45
C ALA A 56 2.38 2.41 -2.37
N CYS A 57 2.91 1.31 -2.92
CA CYS A 57 3.98 1.37 -3.93
C CYS A 57 3.52 2.10 -5.19
N ILE A 58 2.37 1.72 -5.75
CA ILE A 58 1.86 2.33 -6.99
C ILE A 58 1.64 3.83 -6.82
N VAL A 59 1.01 4.26 -5.72
CA VAL A 59 0.74 5.68 -5.45
C VAL A 59 2.04 6.47 -5.30
N ALA A 60 3.05 5.91 -4.63
CA ALA A 60 4.34 6.57 -4.48
C ALA A 60 5.11 6.64 -5.79
N ASP A 61 5.05 5.59 -6.62
CA ASP A 61 5.77 5.51 -7.90
C ASP A 61 5.12 6.39 -8.98
N LEU A 62 3.83 6.71 -8.83
CA LEU A 62 3.02 7.50 -9.76
C LEU A 62 2.65 8.87 -9.17
N GLU A 63 3.55 9.48 -8.38
CA GLU A 63 3.26 10.74 -7.69
C GLU A 63 2.91 11.92 -8.62
N ASP A 64 3.40 11.89 -9.87
CA ASP A 64 3.15 12.89 -10.90
C ASP A 64 2.02 12.50 -11.90
N ALA A 65 1.44 11.31 -11.75
CA ALA A 65 0.39 10.82 -12.65
C ALA A 65 -0.98 11.44 -12.34
N SER A 66 -1.91 11.35 -13.29
CA SER A 66 -3.29 11.77 -13.02
C SER A 66 -3.97 10.79 -12.05
N PRO A 67 -4.99 11.23 -11.28
CA PRO A 67 -5.75 10.32 -10.42
C PRO A 67 -6.36 9.13 -11.16
N ASP A 68 -6.76 9.32 -12.42
CA ASP A 68 -7.33 8.27 -13.26
C ASP A 68 -6.29 7.21 -13.60
N ASP A 69 -5.07 7.62 -13.97
CA ASP A 69 -3.95 6.69 -14.25
C ASP A 69 -3.56 5.88 -13.00
N VAL A 70 -3.55 6.53 -11.82
CA VAL A 70 -3.28 5.86 -10.54
C VAL A 70 -4.38 4.84 -10.23
N ALA A 71 -5.65 5.19 -10.45
CA ALA A 71 -6.78 4.31 -10.22
C ALA A 71 -6.76 3.09 -11.16
N GLU A 72 -6.46 3.30 -12.45
CA GLU A 72 -6.28 2.22 -13.42
C GLU A 72 -5.13 1.29 -12.99
N ALA A 73 -3.99 1.84 -12.56
CA ALA A 73 -2.85 1.06 -12.11
C ALA A 73 -3.15 0.20 -10.86
N ILE A 74 -3.93 0.72 -9.91
CA ILE A 74 -4.33 -0.02 -8.70
C ILE A 74 -5.33 -1.13 -9.05
N THR A 75 -6.39 -0.79 -9.79
CA THR A 75 -7.54 -1.68 -10.00
C THR A 75 -7.41 -2.61 -11.21
N GLY A 76 -6.51 -2.28 -12.14
CA GLY A 76 -6.31 -2.98 -13.41
C GLY A 76 -7.49 -2.87 -14.36
N ARG A 77 -8.28 -1.79 -14.27
CA ARG A 77 -9.52 -1.57 -15.04
C ARG A 77 -9.64 -0.14 -15.52
#